data_AF-C0XJB5-F1
#
_entry.id   AF-C0XJB5-F1
#
_cell.length_a   1.000
_cell.length_b   1.000
_cell.length_c   1.000
_cell.angle_alpha   90.00
_cell.angle_beta   90.00
_cell.angle_gamma   90.00
#
_symmetry.space_group_name_H-M   'P 1'
#
loop_
_entity.id
_entity.type
_entity.pdbx_description
1 polymer ?
#
loop_
_entity_poly.entity_id
_entity_poly.type
_entity_poly.pdbx_seq_one_letter_code
_entity_poly.pdbx_strand_id
1 'polypeptide(L)'
;MKTLQSSPKKDGFRMPGEFEHHKGVYILWPERPDNWRNGAKPAQHTFVNVAKAISQFEHVTVGVSDEQFANARHMLPDEVE
;
A
#
# COMPACT_ATOMS: atom_id res chain seq x y z
N MET A 1 -24.33 2.94 -6.12
CA MET A 1 -23.59 3.74 -5.11
C MET A 1 -24.45 3.78 -3.86
N LYS A 2 -23.95 3.35 -2.69
CA LYS A 2 -24.73 3.38 -1.45
C LYS A 2 -24.50 4.72 -0.76
N THR A 3 -25.52 5.59 -0.75
CA THR A 3 -25.43 6.89 -0.09
C THR A 3 -25.72 6.71 1.39
N LEU A 4 -24.74 7.01 2.24
CA LEU A 4 -24.92 7.07 3.69
C LEU A 4 -25.72 8.34 4.05
N GLN A 5 -26.67 8.22 4.98
CA GLN A 5 -27.55 9.31 5.40
C GLN A 5 -27.04 10.03 6.67
N SER A 6 -25.86 9.69 7.15
CA SER A 6 -25.20 10.28 8.32
C SER A 6 -23.77 10.70 7.99
N SER A 7 -23.07 11.27 8.96
CA SER A 7 -21.65 11.64 8.83
C SER A 7 -20.81 10.95 9.91
N PRO A 8 -19.51 10.71 9.66
CA PRO A 8 -18.62 10.12 10.66
C PRO A 8 -18.72 10.79 12.03
N LYS A 9 -18.76 12.14 12.05
CA LYS A 9 -18.90 12.91 13.29
C LYS A 9 -20.22 12.62 14.04
N LYS A 10 -21.34 12.48 13.32
CA LYS A 10 -22.65 12.15 13.93
C LYS A 10 -22.67 10.71 14.44
N ASP A 11 -21.94 9.81 13.79
CA ASP A 11 -21.85 8.39 14.13
C ASP A 11 -20.74 8.08 15.15
N GLY A 12 -20.04 9.10 15.68
CA GLY A 12 -19.00 8.94 16.70
C GLY A 12 -17.61 8.55 16.18
N PHE A 13 -17.39 8.60 14.85
CA PHE A 13 -16.10 8.35 14.22
C PHE A 13 -15.27 9.63 14.04
N ARG A 14 -13.95 9.48 14.09
CA ARG A 14 -12.98 10.51 13.72
C ARG A 14 -11.83 9.88 12.93
N MET A 15 -11.15 10.69 12.11
CA MET A 15 -9.86 10.31 11.56
C MET A 15 -8.80 10.49 12.67
N PRO A 16 -8.09 9.43 13.08
CA PRO A 16 -6.99 9.57 14.02
C PRO A 16 -5.81 10.31 13.39
N GLY A 17 -4.93 10.85 14.23
CA GLY A 17 -3.63 11.31 13.78
C GLY A 17 -2.78 10.13 13.32
N GLU A 18 -1.88 10.35 12.36
CA GLU A 18 -0.96 9.33 11.84
C GLU A 18 0.08 8.84 12.86
N PHE A 19 0.17 9.49 14.02
CA PHE A 19 1.03 9.06 15.13
C PHE A 19 0.31 8.12 16.13
N GLU A 20 -1.00 7.91 15.96
CA GLU A 20 -1.76 6.97 16.79
C GLU A 20 -1.42 5.52 16.38
N HIS A 21 -1.71 4.53 17.22
CA HIS A 21 -1.32 3.15 16.95
C HIS A 21 -1.95 2.59 15.67
N HIS A 22 -1.12 2.03 14.80
CA HIS A 22 -1.53 1.43 13.54
C HIS A 22 -1.71 -0.07 13.65
N LYS A 23 -2.67 -0.60 12.87
CA LYS A 23 -2.78 -2.04 12.62
C LYS A 23 -1.83 -2.50 11.50
N GLY A 24 -1.54 -1.60 10.56
CA GLY A 24 -0.73 -1.86 9.37
C GLY A 24 -0.96 -0.78 8.31
N VAL A 25 -0.22 -0.89 7.21
CA VAL A 25 -0.22 0.07 6.10
C VAL A 25 -0.53 -0.62 4.77
N TYR A 26 -1.04 0.17 3.84
CA TYR A 26 -1.23 -0.22 2.45
C TYR A 26 -0.27 0.55 1.53
N ILE A 27 0.35 -0.16 0.59
CA ILE A 27 1.20 0.40 -0.48
C ILE A 27 0.63 -0.07 -1.82
N LEU A 28 0.72 0.75 -2.87
CA LEU A 28 0.37 0.34 -4.23
C LEU A 28 1.63 0.12 -5.08
N TRP A 29 1.63 -0.94 -5.88
CA TRP A 29 2.75 -1.32 -6.74
C TRP A 29 2.90 -0.38 -7.95
N PRO A 30 4.10 0.16 -8.23
CA PRO A 30 4.31 1.03 -9.38
C PRO A 30 4.50 0.22 -10.68
N GLU A 31 3.73 0.54 -11.72
CA GLU A 31 3.82 -0.16 -13.02
C GLU A 31 3.62 0.73 -14.26
N ARG A 32 2.84 1.81 -14.14
CA ARG A 32 2.43 2.67 -15.25
C ARG A 32 3.62 3.31 -16.01
N PRO A 33 3.87 2.95 -17.30
CA PRO A 33 5.07 3.37 -18.02
C PRO A 33 5.04 4.82 -18.51
N ASP A 34 3.86 5.44 -18.57
CA ASP A 34 3.67 6.86 -18.88
C ASP A 34 4.18 7.78 -17.76
N ASN A 35 4.21 7.27 -16.52
CA ASN A 35 4.74 7.99 -15.35
C ASN A 35 6.11 7.45 -14.91
N TRP A 36 6.33 6.15 -15.00
CA TRP A 36 7.53 5.50 -14.46
C TRP A 36 8.46 5.02 -15.56
N ARG A 37 9.68 5.59 -15.60
CA ARG A 37 10.72 5.21 -16.58
C ARG A 37 11.02 3.70 -16.57
N ASN A 38 11.39 3.18 -17.74
CA ASN A 38 11.85 1.80 -17.93
C ASN A 38 10.83 0.76 -17.43
N GLY A 39 9.53 0.96 -17.72
CA GLY A 39 8.47 0.05 -17.28
C GLY A 39 8.42 -0.10 -15.77
N ALA A 40 8.63 1.01 -15.05
CA ALA A 40 8.66 1.11 -13.59
C ALA A 40 9.73 0.30 -12.85
N LYS A 41 10.61 -0.46 -13.52
CA LYS A 41 11.58 -1.35 -12.83
C LYS A 41 12.41 -0.65 -11.74
N PRO A 42 12.94 0.58 -11.94
CA PRO A 42 13.63 1.29 -10.87
C PRO A 42 12.73 1.65 -9.68
N ALA A 43 11.47 2.04 -9.95
CA ALA A 43 10.51 2.37 -8.91
C ALA A 43 10.08 1.14 -8.12
N GLN A 44 9.89 -0.02 -8.80
CA GLN A 44 9.57 -1.30 -8.17
C GLN A 44 10.63 -1.68 -7.12
N HIS A 45 11.93 -1.58 -7.44
CA HIS A 45 13.00 -1.81 -6.46
C HIS A 45 12.93 -0.85 -5.27
N THR A 46 12.68 0.44 -5.51
CA THR A 46 12.53 1.42 -4.42
C THR A 46 11.34 1.09 -3.53
N PHE A 47 10.20 0.73 -4.11
CA PHE A 47 8.99 0.41 -3.36
C PHE A 47 9.13 -0.88 -2.55
N VAL A 48 9.88 -1.87 -3.04
CA VAL A 48 10.28 -3.04 -2.24
C VAL A 48 11.10 -2.62 -1.01
N ASN A 49 12.06 -1.70 -1.18
CA ASN A 49 12.86 -1.21 -0.05
C ASN A 49 12.00 -0.46 0.98
N VAL A 50 11.02 0.32 0.54
CA VAL A 50 10.07 1.01 1.43
C VAL A 50 9.20 0.00 2.18
N ALA A 51 8.59 -0.95 1.48
CA ALA A 51 7.76 -2.00 2.09
C ALA A 51 8.55 -2.80 3.14
N LYS A 52 9.79 -3.19 2.79
CA LYS A 52 10.70 -3.90 3.69
C LYS A 52 11.13 -3.08 4.91
N ALA A 53 11.24 -1.76 4.77
CA ALA A 53 11.58 -0.90 5.90
C ALA A 53 10.40 -0.80 6.87
N ILE A 54 9.18 -0.65 6.35
CA ILE A 54 7.97 -0.53 7.18
C ILE A 54 7.59 -1.86 7.84
N SER A 55 7.83 -3.00 7.17
CA SER A 55 7.51 -4.34 7.71
C SER A 55 8.26 -4.68 9.01
N GLN A 56 9.29 -3.92 9.36
CA GLN A 56 9.99 -4.04 10.64
C GLN A 56 9.18 -3.48 11.82
N PHE A 57 8.17 -2.66 11.57
CA PHE A 57 7.40 -1.93 12.58
C PHE A 57 5.91 -2.27 12.58
N GLU A 58 5.32 -2.55 11.42
CA GLU A 58 3.89 -2.83 11.28
C GLU A 58 3.60 -3.74 10.08
N HIS A 59 2.39 -4.32 10.04
CA HIS A 59 1.95 -5.15 8.92
C HIS A 59 1.87 -4.33 7.63
N VAL A 60 2.40 -4.87 6.53
CA VAL A 60 2.37 -4.21 5.21
C VAL A 60 1.56 -5.05 4.24
N THR A 61 0.60 -4.42 3.56
CA THR A 61 -0.15 -5.01 2.45
C THR A 61 0.11 -4.24 1.16
N VAL A 62 0.51 -4.93 0.10
CA VAL A 62 0.79 -4.33 -1.22
C VAL A 62 -0.32 -4.67 -2.21
N GLY A 63 -1.09 -3.65 -2.59
CA GLY A 63 -2.04 -3.75 -3.70
C GLY A 63 -1.32 -3.72 -5.05
N VAL A 64 -1.59 -4.71 -5.89
CA VAL A 64 -0.95 -4.89 -7.21
C VAL A 64 -1.98 -5.28 -8.27
N SER A 65 -1.72 -4.93 -9.53
CA SER A 65 -2.50 -5.44 -10.67
C SER A 65 -2.31 -6.93 -10.87
N ASP A 66 -3.26 -7.57 -11.56
CA ASP A 66 -3.15 -8.99 -11.93
C ASP A 66 -1.86 -9.26 -12.74
N GLU A 67 -1.55 -8.40 -13.70
CA GLU A 67 -0.38 -8.52 -14.59
C GLU A 67 0.96 -8.43 -13.83
N GLN A 68 1.01 -7.70 -12.71
CA GLN A 68 2.23 -7.55 -11.92
C GLN A 68 2.28 -8.46 -10.68
N PHE A 69 1.21 -9.19 -10.35
CA PHE A 69 1.12 -9.97 -9.11
C PHE A 69 2.32 -10.91 -8.92
N ALA A 70 2.61 -11.76 -9.92
CA ALA A 70 3.71 -12.72 -9.83
C ALA A 70 5.09 -12.04 -9.67
N ASN A 71 5.32 -10.92 -10.36
CA ASN A 71 6.55 -10.15 -10.26
C ASN A 71 6.69 -9.50 -8.87
N ALA A 72 5.63 -8.81 -8.40
CA ALA A 72 5.62 -8.18 -7.08
C ALA A 72 5.84 -9.22 -5.97
N ARG A 73 5.12 -10.35 -6.02
CA ARG A 73 5.25 -11.40 -5.01
C ARG A 73 6.65 -12.01 -4.97
N HIS A 74 7.31 -12.14 -6.13
CA HIS A 74 8.69 -12.61 -6.21
C HIS A 74 9.71 -11.59 -5.65
N MET A 75 9.42 -10.29 -5.78
CA MET A 75 10.33 -9.23 -5.32
C MET A 75 10.13 -8.85 -3.84
N LEU A 76 8.92 -8.99 -3.31
CA LEU A 76 8.57 -8.60 -1.94
C LEU A 76 8.98 -9.67 -0.92
N PRO A 77 9.48 -9.29 0.26
CA PRO A 77 9.74 -10.22 1.36
C PRO A 77 8.49 -11.02 1.76
N ASP A 78 8.67 -12.24 2.26
CA ASP A 78 7.58 -13.16 2.61
C ASP A 78 6.63 -12.58 3.68
N GLU A 79 7.14 -11.73 4.57
CA GLU A 79 6.36 -11.08 5.62
C GLU A 79 5.45 -9.94 5.12
N VAL A 80 5.67 -9.44 3.89
CA VAL A 80 4.79 -8.43 3.27
C VAL A 80 3.67 -9.15 2.55
N GLU A 81 2.41 -8.79 2.81
CA GLU A 81 1.22 -9.38 2.19
C GLU A 81 0.96 -8.84 0.78
#